data_AF-C5K5Y0-F1
#
_entry.id   AF-C5K5Y0-F1
#
_cell.length_a   1.000
_cell.length_b   1.000
_cell.length_c   1.000
_cell.angle_alpha   90.00
_cell.angle_beta   90.00
_cell.angle_gamma   90.00
#
_symmetry.space_group_name_H-M   'P 1'
#
loop_
_entity.id
_entity.type
_entity.pdbx_description
1 polymer ?
#
loop_
_entity_poly.entity_id
_entity_poly.type
_entity_poly.pdbx_seq_one_letter_code
_entity_poly.pdbx_strand_id
1 'polypeptide(L)'
;SELQVTHPIRLGLALNYSVFYYEVLNQPEEACKMARKAFEDAIAELDNVSEDSYKDSTLIMQLLRDNLTLWTSDQDGAAEGGAQ
;
A
#
# COMPACT_ATOMS: atom_id res chain seq x y z
N SER A 1 6.50 -13.05 18.57
CA SER A 1 5.91 -11.70 18.71
C SER A 1 5.68 -11.15 17.33
N GLU A 2 4.43 -10.94 16.93
CA GLU A 2 4.11 -10.33 15.64
C GLU A 2 4.05 -8.80 15.79
N LEU A 3 4.53 -8.06 14.79
CA LEU A 3 4.44 -6.59 14.77
C LEU A 3 2.99 -6.17 14.49
N GLN A 4 2.50 -5.14 15.17
CA GLN A 4 1.18 -4.55 14.90
C GLN A 4 1.07 -4.10 13.44
N VAL A 5 -0.16 -4.11 12.89
CA VAL A 5 -0.43 -3.72 11.49
C VAL A 5 -0.01 -2.29 11.17
N THR A 6 -0.03 -1.42 12.17
CA THR A 6 0.40 -0.03 12.10
C THR A 6 1.90 0.17 12.34
N HIS A 7 2.64 -0.87 12.72
CA HIS A 7 4.05 -0.73 13.04
C HIS A 7 4.86 -0.32 11.78
N PRO A 8 5.70 0.74 11.84
CA PRO A 8 6.39 1.27 10.66
C PRO A 8 7.16 0.22 9.85
N ILE A 9 7.87 -0.70 10.52
CA ILE A 9 8.58 -1.81 9.85
C ILE A 9 7.63 -2.71 9.05
N ARG A 10 6.46 -3.06 9.59
CA ARG A 10 5.49 -3.93 8.91
C ARG A 10 4.84 -3.21 7.73
N LEU A 11 4.49 -1.93 7.90
CA LEU A 11 3.97 -1.09 6.83
C LEU A 11 5.00 -0.90 5.71
N GLY A 12 6.25 -0.62 6.05
CA GLY A 12 7.34 -0.46 5.08
C GLY A 12 7.61 -1.74 4.29
N LEU A 13 7.51 -2.91 4.94
CA LEU A 13 7.58 -4.19 4.25
C LEU A 13 6.43 -4.36 3.26
N ALA A 14 5.18 -4.09 3.68
CA ALA A 14 4.02 -4.18 2.79
C ALA A 14 4.13 -3.21 1.59
N LEU A 15 4.60 -1.99 1.82
CA LEU A 15 4.86 -0.99 0.79
C LEU A 15 5.87 -1.52 -0.24
N ASN A 16 7.07 -1.90 0.21
CA ASN A 16 8.12 -2.39 -0.69
C ASN A 16 7.70 -3.66 -1.44
N TYR A 17 6.97 -4.56 -0.78
CA TYR A 17 6.53 -5.79 -1.41
C TYR A 17 5.43 -5.52 -2.44
N SER A 18 4.50 -4.60 -2.18
CA SER A 18 3.51 -4.18 -3.19
C SER A 18 4.18 -3.56 -4.43
N VAL A 19 5.20 -2.72 -4.24
CA VAL A 19 5.99 -2.14 -5.35
C VAL A 19 6.70 -3.24 -6.14
N PHE A 20 7.28 -4.23 -5.47
CA PHE A 20 7.91 -5.37 -6.14
C PHE A 20 6.92 -6.18 -7.00
N TYR A 21 5.70 -6.43 -6.50
CA TYR A 21 4.66 -7.08 -7.30
C TYR A 21 4.29 -6.25 -8.54
N TYR A 22 4.19 -4.92 -8.38
CA TYR A 22 3.81 -4.02 -9.47
C TYR A 22 4.92 -3.92 -10.52
N GLU A 23 6.13 -3.49 -10.12
CA GLU A 23 7.21 -3.09 -11.02
C GLU A 23 8.07 -4.27 -11.51
N VAL A 24 8.23 -5.33 -10.70
CA VAL A 24 9.16 -6.42 -11.02
C VAL A 24 8.43 -7.67 -11.48
N LEU A 25 7.36 -8.06 -10.79
CA LEU A 25 6.57 -9.24 -11.18
C LEU A 25 5.51 -8.94 -12.24
N ASN A 26 5.24 -7.65 -12.53
CA ASN A 26 4.17 -7.21 -13.43
C ASN A 26 2.81 -7.82 -13.05
N GLN A 27 2.53 -7.87 -11.75
CA GLN A 27 1.30 -8.38 -11.14
C GLN A 27 0.55 -7.24 -10.43
N PRO A 28 -0.03 -6.29 -11.19
CA PRO A 28 -0.56 -5.05 -10.63
C PRO A 28 -1.80 -5.27 -9.75
N GLU A 29 -2.62 -6.29 -10.03
CA GLU A 29 -3.79 -6.61 -9.20
C GLU A 29 -3.39 -7.05 -7.78
N GLU A 30 -2.42 -7.95 -7.66
CA GLU A 30 -1.93 -8.41 -6.36
C GLU A 30 -1.16 -7.31 -5.61
N ALA A 31 -0.42 -6.46 -6.30
CA ALA A 31 0.19 -5.27 -5.72
C ALA A 31 -0.86 -4.34 -5.09
N CYS A 32 -1.90 -3.99 -5.84
CA CYS A 32 -2.99 -3.14 -5.37
C CYS A 32 -3.74 -3.76 -4.20
N LYS A 33 -4.04 -5.06 -4.25
CA LYS A 33 -4.71 -5.79 -3.16
C LYS A 33 -3.88 -5.79 -1.88
N MET A 34 -2.57 -6.01 -2.00
CA MET A 34 -1.65 -5.98 -0.86
C MET A 34 -1.55 -4.59 -0.23
N ALA A 35 -1.32 -3.55 -1.04
CA ALA A 35 -1.22 -2.19 -0.57
C ALA A 35 -2.54 -1.71 0.07
N ARG A 36 -3.69 -2.03 -0.55
CA ARG A 36 -5.02 -1.72 -0.03
C ARG A 36 -5.28 -2.37 1.32
N LYS A 37 -5.00 -3.67 1.43
CA LYS A 37 -5.17 -4.40 2.69
C LYS A 37 -4.31 -3.79 3.80
N ALA A 38 -3.04 -3.52 3.53
CA ALA A 38 -2.14 -2.93 4.53
C ALA A 38 -2.61 -1.53 4.98
N PHE A 39 -3.10 -0.72 4.04
CA PHE A 39 -3.65 0.60 4.33
C PHE A 39 -4.94 0.52 5.16
N GLU A 40 -5.90 -0.31 4.77
CA GLU A 40 -7.18 -0.49 5.48
C GLU A 40 -6.99 -1.06 6.89
N ASP A 41 -6.16 -2.09 7.04
CA ASP A 41 -5.82 -2.66 8.35
C ASP A 41 -5.18 -1.60 9.26
N ALA A 42 -4.30 -0.75 8.71
CA ALA A 42 -3.62 0.28 9.48
C ALA A 42 -4.54 1.44 9.85
N ILE A 43 -5.49 1.82 8.98
CA ILE A 43 -6.53 2.82 9.29
C ILE A 43 -7.42 2.35 10.45
N ALA A 44 -7.81 1.07 10.45
CA ALA A 44 -8.65 0.50 11.50
C ALA A 44 -8.00 0.53 12.89
N GLU A 45 -6.68 0.53 12.96
CA GLU A 45 -5.90 0.44 14.20
C GLU A 45 -5.08 1.71 14.48
N LEU A 46 -5.28 2.79 13.72
CA LEU A 46 -4.46 4.01 13.79
C LEU A 46 -4.55 4.68 15.17
N ASP A 47 -5.72 4.63 15.81
CA ASP A 47 -5.96 5.18 17.15
C ASP A 47 -5.14 4.47 18.24
N ASN A 48 -4.62 3.26 17.96
CA ASN A 48 -3.86 2.45 18.90
C ASN A 48 -2.33 2.62 18.74
N VAL A 49 -1.89 3.51 17.86
CA VAL A 49 -0.46 3.75 17.59
C VAL A 49 0.16 4.63 18.68
N SER A 50 1.33 4.22 19.18
CA SER A 50 2.12 5.06 20.09
C SER A 50 2.58 6.35 19.40
N GLU A 51 2.58 7.46 20.14
CA GLU A 51 3.00 8.78 19.64
C GLU A 51 4.37 8.75 18.93
N ASP A 52 5.34 8.01 19.48
CA ASP A 52 6.68 7.84 18.92
C ASP A 52 6.70 7.25 17.49
N SER A 53 5.73 6.40 17.16
CA SER A 53 5.63 5.73 15.85
C SER A 53 4.59 6.39 14.93
N TYR A 54 3.71 7.23 15.47
CA TYR A 54 2.56 7.77 14.74
C TYR A 54 2.96 8.50 13.46
N LYS A 55 3.98 9.36 13.54
CA LYS A 55 4.47 10.12 12.39
C LYS A 55 5.02 9.23 11.28
N ASP A 56 5.79 8.21 11.63
CA ASP A 56 6.40 7.31 10.65
C ASP A 56 5.34 6.38 10.03
N SER A 57 4.43 5.84 10.85
CA SER A 57 3.31 5.03 10.38
C SER A 57 2.42 5.80 9.41
N THR A 58 2.02 7.03 9.75
CA THR A 58 1.17 7.86 8.89
C THR A 58 1.86 8.25 7.60
N LEU A 59 3.16 8.52 7.61
CA LEU A 59 3.94 8.76 6.40
C LEU A 59 3.96 7.55 5.46
N ILE A 60 4.14 6.34 5.99
CA ILE A 60 4.16 5.13 5.15
C ILE A 60 2.75 4.81 4.62
N MET A 61 1.70 5.01 5.43
CA MET A 61 0.32 4.88 4.98
C MET A 61 -0.02 5.87 3.85
N GLN A 62 0.50 7.09 3.94
CA GLN A 62 0.38 8.10 2.91
C GLN A 62 1.03 7.63 1.59
N LEU A 63 2.23 7.05 1.64
CA LEU A 63 2.89 6.48 0.46
C LEU A 63 2.12 5.30 -0.14
N LEU A 64 1.56 4.41 0.69
CA LEU A 64 0.68 3.32 0.22
C LEU A 64 -0.54 3.86 -0.54
N ARG A 65 -1.17 4.93 -0.02
CA ARG A 65 -2.31 5.59 -0.68
C ARG A 65 -1.90 6.19 -2.02
N ASP A 66 -0.77 6.89 -2.06
CA ASP A 66 -0.30 7.56 -3.28
C ASP A 66 0.02 6.55 -4.38
N ASN A 67 0.66 5.42 -4.03
CA ASN A 67 0.86 4.31 -4.96
C ASN A 67 -0.45 3.74 -5.48
N LEU A 68 -1.44 3.51 -4.62
CA LEU A 68 -2.76 3.01 -5.05
C LEU A 68 -3.47 3.98 -6.01
N THR A 69 -3.40 5.29 -5.76
CA THR A 69 -3.98 6.30 -6.66
C THR A 69 -3.28 6.30 -8.02
N LEU A 70 -1.95 6.18 -8.04
CA LEU A 70 -1.19 6.09 -9.28
C LEU A 70 -1.57 4.84 -10.09
N TRP A 71 -1.55 3.67 -9.45
CA TRP A 71 -1.77 2.39 -10.12
C TRP A 71 -3.21 2.19 -10.60
N THR A 72 -4.19 2.73 -9.88
CA THR A 72 -5.59 2.70 -10.34
C THR A 72 -5.80 3.59 -11.55
N SER A 73 -5.13 4.75 -11.60
CA SER A 73 -5.15 5.64 -12.77
C SER A 73 -4.50 4.99 -14.01
N ASP A 74 -3.40 4.26 -13.83
CA ASP A 74 -2.72 3.52 -14.92
C ASP A 74 -3.62 2.40 -15.48
N GLN A 75 -4.34 1.68 -14.61
CA GLN A 75 -5.24 0.60 -15.01
C GLN A 75 -6.46 1.11 -15.79
N ASP A 76 -7.03 2.24 -15.37
CA ASP A 76 -8.14 2.88 -16.08
C ASP A 76 -7.69 3.38 -17.48
N GLY A 77 -6.46 3.87 -17.61
CA GLY A 77 -5.87 4.27 -18.89
C GLY A 77 -5.54 3.10 -19.83
N ALA A 78 -5.20 1.93 -19.29
CA ALA A 78 -4.89 0.74 -20.09
C ALA A 78 -6.13 0.05 -20.69
N ALA A 79 -7.31 0.21 -20.08
CA ALA A 79 -8.55 -0.39 -20.55
C ALA A 79 -9.08 0.24 -21.86
N GLU A 80 -8.68 1.47 -22.19
CA GLU A 80 -9.11 2.16 -23.42
C GLU A 80 -8.25 1.84 -24.67
N GLY A 81 -7.18 1.06 -24.54
CA GLY A 81 -6.25 0.74 -25.64
C GLY A 81 -6.43 -0.64 -26.30
N GLY A 82 -7.39 -1.45 -25.86
CA GLY A 82 -7.49 -2.88 -26.20
C GLY A 82 -8.52 -3.28 -27.26
N ALA A 83 -9.14 -2.33 -27.96
CA ALA A 83 -10.10 -2.61 -29.02
C ALA A 83 -9.86 -1.73 -30.25
N GLN A 84 -8.94 -2.16 -31.12
CA GLN A 84 -8.93 -1.82 -32.54
C GLN A 84 -8.77 -3.08 -33.38
#